data_AF-F6PRR0-F1
#
_entry.id   AF-F6PRR0-F1
#
_cell.length_a   1.000
_cell.length_b   1.000
_cell.length_c   1.000
_cell.angle_alpha   90.00
_cell.angle_beta   90.00
_cell.angle_gamma   90.00
#
_symmetry.space_group_name_H-M   'P 1'
#
loop_
_entity.id
_entity.type
_entity.pdbx_description
1 polymer ?
#
loop_
_entity_poly.entity_id
_entity_poly.type
_entity_poly.pdbx_seq_one_letter_code
_entity_poly.pdbx_strand_id
1 'polypeptide(L)'
;MYGRNQYTGNLCIMKPTNIQFSQDSVAKSFKNEGAELHDTCQLISTGSVSADEIRPIRVIIKDNKAISVDNRRLYVFRVLEISGHLHSIKVQVINQYDEERFTSTNNGCHVRLRSGGRRQRAPPAYRHCECYEGISQAVFSPSIYGQHEVQGRTNMTDHLYTPRGYRSNYTPETSRFDTVDHARNIENKQPARQSMASTTQHDEYLFAKILLFLLFIFFLAIFPKKA
;
A
#
# COMPACT_ATOMS: atom_id res chain seq x y z
N MET A 1 9.98 7.31 21.93
CA MET A 1 10.50 6.05 22.51
C MET A 1 9.92 4.88 21.73
N TYR A 2 10.74 4.21 20.91
CA TYR A 2 10.29 3.07 20.11
C TYR A 2 10.18 1.83 20.99
N GLY A 3 8.94 1.36 21.21
CA GLY A 3 8.67 0.12 21.92
C GLY A 3 9.33 -1.07 21.21
N ARG A 4 9.99 -1.94 21.99
CA ARG A 4 10.59 -3.19 21.52
C ARG A 4 9.50 -4.05 20.87
N ASN A 5 9.44 -4.07 19.54
CA ASN A 5 8.62 -5.05 18.82
C ASN A 5 9.30 -6.42 19.01
N GLN A 6 8.70 -7.29 19.81
CA GLN A 6 9.12 -8.68 19.91
C GLN A 6 8.69 -9.39 18.62
N TYR A 7 9.64 -9.67 17.74
CA TYR A 7 9.41 -10.44 16.52
C TYR A 7 9.23 -11.91 16.91
N THR A 8 8.00 -12.39 16.97
CA THR A 8 7.66 -13.79 17.31
C THR A 8 7.80 -14.76 16.13
N GLY A 9 8.46 -14.35 15.04
CA GLY A 9 8.62 -15.15 13.82
C GLY A 9 10.08 -15.18 13.37
N ASN A 10 10.44 -16.19 12.59
CA ASN A 10 11.80 -16.31 12.04
C ASN A 10 12.09 -15.12 11.11
N LEU A 11 13.14 -14.36 11.45
CA LEU A 11 13.64 -13.29 10.60
C LEU A 11 14.55 -13.88 9.51
N CYS A 12 14.37 -13.44 8.28
CA CYS A 12 15.28 -13.78 7.19
C CYS A 12 15.53 -12.56 6.28
N ILE A 13 16.54 -12.68 5.43
CA ILE A 13 16.92 -11.64 4.47
C ILE A 13 16.40 -12.04 3.09
N MET A 14 15.66 -11.15 2.43
CA MET A 14 15.11 -11.40 1.09
C MET A 14 15.28 -10.17 0.19
N LYS A 15 15.38 -10.41 -1.13
CA LYS A 15 15.23 -9.35 -2.14
C LYS A 15 13.76 -8.90 -2.19
N PRO A 16 13.44 -7.60 -2.17
CA PRO A 16 12.05 -7.14 -2.26
C PRO A 16 11.32 -7.62 -3.53
N THR A 17 12.01 -7.71 -4.66
CA THR A 17 11.51 -8.26 -5.92
C THR A 17 11.06 -9.73 -5.82
N ASN A 18 11.62 -10.52 -4.90
CA ASN A 18 11.23 -11.91 -4.67
C ASN A 18 9.94 -12.07 -3.84
N ILE A 19 9.37 -10.97 -3.32
CA ILE A 19 8.23 -11.01 -2.42
C ILE A 19 7.00 -10.48 -3.14
N GLN A 20 5.94 -11.27 -3.22
CA GLN A 20 4.71 -10.92 -3.93
C GLN A 20 3.82 -9.99 -3.11
N PHE A 21 3.13 -9.09 -3.79
CA PHE A 21 2.02 -8.34 -3.19
C PHE A 21 0.81 -9.25 -3.00
N SER A 22 0.12 -9.13 -1.86
CA SER A 22 -1.15 -9.83 -1.64
C SER A 22 -2.35 -9.13 -2.27
N GLN A 23 -2.23 -7.84 -2.62
CA GLN A 23 -3.33 -7.01 -3.13
C GLN A 23 -2.92 -6.36 -4.45
N ASP A 24 -3.88 -5.98 -5.29
CA ASP A 24 -3.61 -5.25 -6.54
C ASP A 24 -3.46 -3.74 -6.36
N SER A 25 -3.81 -3.22 -5.19
CA SER A 25 -3.71 -1.79 -4.92
C SER A 25 -3.37 -1.49 -3.46
N VAL A 26 -2.68 -0.37 -3.25
CA VAL A 26 -2.28 0.10 -1.93
C VAL A 26 -2.64 1.58 -1.76
N ALA A 27 -2.86 1.99 -0.51
CA ALA A 27 -3.06 3.42 -0.21
C ALA A 27 -1.72 4.16 -0.29
N LYS A 28 -1.77 5.45 -0.59
CA LYS A 28 -0.57 6.31 -0.72
C LYS A 28 0.13 6.68 0.59
N SER A 29 -0.47 6.36 1.73
CA SER A 29 0.05 6.65 3.07
C SER A 29 -0.01 5.42 3.97
N PHE A 30 0.85 5.41 5.00
CA PHE A 30 0.81 4.42 6.06
C PHE A 30 -0.41 4.61 6.95
N LYS A 31 -0.95 3.50 7.49
CA LYS A 31 -2.17 3.54 8.32
C LYS A 31 -1.74 4.08 9.68
N ASN A 32 -2.51 5.00 10.25
CA ASN A 32 -2.28 5.64 11.55
C ASN A 32 -1.09 6.62 11.63
N GLU A 33 -0.10 6.53 10.73
CA GLU A 33 1.10 7.39 10.77
C GLU A 33 0.95 8.63 9.88
N GLY A 34 0.06 8.61 8.88
CA GLY A 34 -0.16 9.73 7.95
C GLY A 34 0.99 9.93 6.93
N ALA A 35 2.20 9.46 7.24
CA ALA A 35 3.36 9.51 6.36
C ALA A 35 3.05 8.92 4.98
N GLU A 36 3.43 9.64 3.92
CA GLU A 36 3.26 9.19 2.55
C GLU A 36 4.38 8.23 2.15
N LEU A 37 4.05 7.29 1.26
CA LEU A 37 5.03 6.33 0.74
C LEU A 37 6.13 7.03 -0.04
N HIS A 38 5.79 8.11 -0.74
CA HIS A 38 6.73 8.94 -1.48
C HIS A 38 7.76 9.56 -0.54
N ASP A 39 7.33 10.27 0.50
CA ASP A 39 8.22 10.90 1.48
C ASP A 39 9.16 9.88 2.11
N THR A 40 8.64 8.70 2.40
CA THR A 40 9.43 7.60 2.97
C THR A 40 10.49 7.11 1.99
N CYS A 41 10.14 6.96 0.71
CA CYS A 41 11.14 6.64 -0.31
C CYS A 41 12.21 7.73 -0.39
N GLN A 42 11.82 9.01 -0.35
CA GLN A 42 12.74 10.12 -0.42
C GLN A 42 13.70 10.11 0.78
N LEU A 43 13.18 10.02 2.00
CA LEU A 43 13.98 9.99 3.22
C LEU A 43 15.02 8.86 3.23
N ILE A 44 14.69 7.70 2.68
CA ILE A 44 15.64 6.59 2.60
C ILE A 44 16.64 6.80 1.47
N SER A 45 16.19 7.28 0.31
CA SER A 45 17.07 7.57 -0.84
C SER A 45 18.11 8.65 -0.51
N THR A 46 17.76 9.63 0.32
CA THR A 46 18.66 10.69 0.79
C THR A 46 19.51 10.27 2.00
N GLY A 47 19.32 9.05 2.52
CA GLY A 47 20.00 8.57 3.71
C GLY A 47 19.56 9.24 5.02
N SER A 48 18.46 9.99 5.02
CA SER A 48 17.90 10.63 6.21
C SER A 48 17.29 9.61 7.19
N VAL A 49 16.85 8.46 6.68
CA VAL A 49 16.36 7.32 7.47
C VAL A 49 16.97 6.03 6.90
N SER A 50 17.50 5.16 7.76
CA SER A 50 17.97 3.85 7.30
C SER A 50 16.81 2.91 6.98
N ALA A 51 16.93 2.11 5.93
CA ALA A 51 15.96 1.05 5.61
C ALA A 51 15.80 0.04 6.77
N ASP A 52 16.83 -0.14 7.60
CA ASP A 52 16.80 -1.01 8.79
C ASP A 52 15.99 -0.44 9.95
N GLU A 53 15.71 0.86 9.97
CA GLU A 53 14.85 1.50 10.97
C GLU A 53 13.37 1.25 10.66
N ILE A 54 13.03 0.91 9.42
CA ILE A 54 11.68 0.49 9.07
C ILE A 54 11.43 -0.90 9.63
N ARG A 55 10.27 -1.07 10.28
CA ARG A 55 9.83 -2.37 10.78
C ARG A 55 9.91 -3.43 9.66
N PRO A 56 10.54 -4.59 9.92
CA PRO A 56 10.55 -5.73 9.01
C PRO A 56 9.16 -6.00 8.43
N ILE A 57 9.11 -6.26 7.13
CA ILE A 57 7.84 -6.66 6.50
C ILE A 57 7.47 -8.05 6.97
N ARG A 58 6.18 -8.27 7.20
CA ARG A 58 5.67 -9.61 7.48
C ARG A 58 5.32 -10.30 6.17
N VAL A 59 5.73 -11.55 6.06
CA VAL A 59 5.48 -12.42 4.90
C VAL A 59 4.91 -13.75 5.34
N ILE A 60 4.07 -14.32 4.50
CA ILE A 60 3.68 -15.73 4.57
C ILE A 60 4.42 -16.50 3.49
N ILE A 61 4.64 -17.80 3.71
CA ILE A 61 5.14 -18.71 2.67
C ILE A 61 3.97 -19.59 2.24
N LYS A 62 3.57 -19.46 0.98
CA LYS A 62 2.50 -20.27 0.37
C LYS A 62 2.96 -20.72 -1.01
N ASP A 63 2.88 -22.01 -1.31
CA ASP A 63 3.31 -22.59 -2.59
C ASP A 63 4.73 -22.17 -3.00
N ASN A 64 5.68 -22.21 -2.05
CA ASN A 64 7.07 -21.75 -2.19
C ASN A 64 7.24 -20.28 -2.60
N LYS A 65 6.20 -19.46 -2.44
CA LYS A 65 6.23 -18.02 -2.69
C LYS A 65 6.14 -17.24 -1.39
N ALA A 66 6.97 -16.23 -1.23
CA ALA A 66 6.86 -15.26 -0.16
C ALA A 66 5.81 -14.21 -0.54
N ILE A 67 4.73 -14.09 0.23
CA ILE A 67 3.65 -13.14 -0.04
C ILE A 67 3.56 -12.15 1.13
N SER A 68 3.59 -10.86 0.83
CA SER A 68 3.58 -9.81 1.85
C SER A 68 2.17 -9.56 2.39
N VAL A 69 2.07 -9.36 3.71
CA VAL A 69 0.88 -8.78 4.35
C VAL A 69 1.03 -7.27 4.59
N ASP A 70 2.19 -6.69 4.26
CA ASP A 70 2.56 -5.30 4.47
C ASP A 70 2.85 -4.59 3.12
N ASN A 71 1.92 -4.71 2.17
CA ASN A 71 2.09 -4.27 0.76
C ASN A 71 2.62 -2.83 0.58
N ARG A 72 2.27 -1.90 1.47
CA ARG A 72 2.76 -0.51 1.42
C ARG A 72 4.25 -0.40 1.70
N ARG A 73 4.78 -1.15 2.67
CA ARG A 73 6.22 -1.19 2.94
C ARG A 73 6.95 -1.91 1.81
N LEU A 74 6.38 -3.01 1.32
CA LEU A 74 6.94 -3.73 0.18
C LEU A 74 7.04 -2.82 -1.06
N TYR A 75 6.04 -1.98 -1.31
CA TYR A 75 6.09 -0.99 -2.40
C TYR A 75 7.31 -0.07 -2.25
N VAL A 76 7.49 0.55 -1.09
CA VAL A 76 8.65 1.42 -0.81
C VAL A 76 9.97 0.69 -1.06
N PHE A 77 10.11 -0.53 -0.55
CA PHE A 77 11.35 -1.30 -0.71
C PHE A 77 11.64 -1.73 -2.15
N ARG A 78 10.62 -2.13 -2.92
CA ARG A 78 10.81 -2.47 -4.34
C ARG A 78 11.15 -1.26 -5.19
N VAL A 79 10.54 -0.12 -4.87
CA VAL A 79 10.88 1.15 -5.50
C VAL A 79 12.37 1.49 -5.25
N LEU A 80 12.82 1.39 -4.00
CA LEU A 80 14.22 1.62 -3.60
C LEU A 80 15.20 0.60 -4.17
N GLU A 81 14.78 -0.65 -4.35
CA GLU A 81 15.59 -1.69 -4.98
C GLU A 81 15.87 -1.35 -6.45
N ILE A 82 14.84 -0.95 -7.19
CA ILE A 82 14.95 -0.62 -8.62
C ILE A 82 15.72 0.67 -8.86
N SER A 83 15.68 1.62 -7.93
CA SER A 83 16.54 2.82 -7.96
C SER A 83 17.95 2.57 -7.46
N GLY A 84 18.28 1.35 -7.01
CA GLY A 84 19.63 0.98 -6.60
C GLY A 84 20.02 1.45 -5.19
N HIS A 85 19.06 1.87 -4.36
CA HIS A 85 19.32 2.29 -2.98
C HIS A 85 19.40 1.12 -1.98
N LEU A 86 18.89 -0.06 -2.33
CA LEU A 86 19.03 -1.27 -1.53
C LEU A 86 18.97 -2.54 -2.39
N HIS A 87 19.40 -3.67 -1.84
CA HIS A 87 19.34 -4.97 -2.52
C HIS A 87 18.62 -6.06 -1.72
N SER A 88 18.44 -5.87 -0.42
CA SER A 88 17.81 -6.85 0.45
C SER A 88 17.22 -6.19 1.69
N ILE A 89 16.21 -6.82 2.27
CA ILE A 89 15.52 -6.34 3.48
C ILE A 89 15.32 -7.46 4.48
N LYS A 90 15.18 -7.09 5.76
CA LYS A 90 14.73 -7.99 6.83
C LYS A 90 13.24 -8.25 6.68
N VAL A 91 12.87 -9.53 6.69
CA VAL A 91 11.47 -9.98 6.63
C VAL A 91 11.18 -10.92 7.79
N GLN A 92 9.97 -10.81 8.34
CA GLN A 92 9.47 -11.69 9.39
C GLN A 92 8.49 -12.68 8.77
N VAL A 93 8.81 -13.98 8.84
CA VAL A 93 7.88 -15.03 8.42
C VAL A 93 6.83 -15.21 9.51
N ILE A 94 5.55 -15.16 9.13
CA ILE A 94 4.40 -15.34 10.03
C ILE A 94 3.52 -16.50 9.53
N ASN A 95 2.88 -17.18 10.49
CA ASN A 95 1.99 -18.32 10.19
C ASN A 95 0.51 -17.94 10.24
N GLN A 96 0.16 -16.82 10.89
CA GLN A 96 -1.22 -16.36 11.03
C GLN A 96 -1.50 -15.20 10.09
N TYR A 97 -2.51 -15.36 9.24
CA TYR A 97 -2.90 -14.35 8.27
C TYR A 97 -4.38 -14.49 7.90
N ASP A 98 -4.90 -13.44 7.29
CA ASP A 98 -6.28 -13.32 6.83
C ASP A 98 -6.32 -13.55 5.31
N GLU A 99 -6.75 -14.73 4.89
CA GLU A 99 -6.75 -15.16 3.48
C GLU A 99 -7.62 -14.26 2.60
N GLU A 100 -8.68 -13.66 3.16
CA GLU A 100 -9.60 -12.81 2.40
C GLU A 100 -8.93 -11.52 1.88
N ARG A 101 -7.77 -11.16 2.43
CA ARG A 101 -7.00 -9.99 1.99
C ARG A 101 -6.15 -10.25 0.75
N PHE A 102 -6.10 -11.48 0.26
CA PHE A 102 -5.30 -11.90 -0.88
C PHE A 102 -6.12 -11.71 -2.15
N THR A 103 -6.13 -10.48 -2.65
CA THR A 103 -6.97 -10.06 -3.77
C THR A 103 -6.18 -9.85 -5.06
N SER A 104 -4.88 -10.18 -5.08
CA SER A 104 -4.07 -9.93 -6.26
C SER A 104 -4.46 -10.79 -7.45
N THR A 105 -4.69 -10.16 -8.60
CA THR A 105 -5.00 -10.81 -9.89
C THR A 105 -3.79 -10.87 -10.83
N ASN A 106 -2.66 -10.28 -10.44
CA ASN A 106 -1.45 -10.15 -11.26
C ASN A 106 -0.26 -10.97 -10.72
N ASN A 107 -0.53 -12.08 -10.02
CA ASN A 107 0.46 -12.90 -9.32
C ASN A 107 1.34 -12.11 -8.31
N GLY A 108 0.83 -10.98 -7.81
CA GLY A 108 1.57 -10.08 -6.94
C GLY A 108 2.78 -9.42 -7.60
N CYS A 109 2.81 -9.29 -8.94
CA CYS A 109 3.91 -8.62 -9.68
C CYS A 109 4.00 -7.13 -9.33
N HIS A 110 2.87 -6.45 -9.20
CA HIS A 110 2.82 -5.01 -9.00
C HIS A 110 1.59 -4.57 -8.20
N VAL A 111 1.61 -3.34 -7.69
CA VAL A 111 0.46 -2.69 -7.06
C VAL A 111 0.20 -1.33 -7.66
N ARG A 112 -1.08 -0.98 -7.80
CA ARG A 112 -1.51 0.38 -8.15
C ARG A 112 -1.60 1.23 -6.89
N LEU A 113 -1.07 2.45 -6.92
CA LEU A 113 -1.34 3.43 -5.88
C LEU A 113 -2.75 3.97 -6.05
N ARG A 114 -3.57 3.84 -5.00
CA ARG A 114 -4.89 4.45 -4.97
C ARG A 114 -4.75 5.96 -4.84
N SER A 115 -5.28 6.70 -5.81
CA SER A 115 -5.47 8.14 -5.70
C SER A 115 -6.39 8.43 -4.50
N GLY A 116 -6.06 9.47 -3.73
CA GLY A 116 -7.03 10.01 -2.78
C GLY A 116 -8.29 10.50 -3.49
N GLY A 117 -9.36 10.80 -2.74
CA GLY A 117 -10.62 11.29 -3.32
C GLY A 117 -10.43 12.52 -4.23
N ARG A 118 -11.49 12.89 -4.98
CA ARG A 118 -11.50 13.84 -6.13
C ARG A 118 -10.71 15.17 -6.00
N ARG A 119 -10.31 15.58 -4.79
CA ARG A 119 -9.55 16.81 -4.51
C ARG A 119 -8.07 16.59 -4.25
N GLN A 120 -7.61 15.35 -4.14
CA GLN A 120 -6.19 15.04 -3.92
C GLN A 120 -5.55 14.76 -5.27
N ARG A 121 -4.47 15.49 -5.59
CA ARG A 121 -3.61 15.11 -6.71
C ARG A 121 -3.13 13.67 -6.48
N ALA A 122 -3.15 12.87 -7.55
CA ALA A 122 -2.63 11.52 -7.48
C ALA A 122 -1.12 11.61 -7.11
N PRO A 123 -0.66 10.80 -6.15
CA PRO A 123 0.77 10.74 -5.84
C PRO A 123 1.54 10.21 -7.07
N PRO A 124 2.84 10.53 -7.20
CA PRO A 124 3.66 9.92 -8.24
C PRO A 124 3.66 8.40 -8.06
N ALA A 125 3.26 7.67 -9.10
CA ALA A 125 3.33 6.23 -9.13
C ALA A 125 4.71 5.80 -9.65
N TYR A 126 5.56 5.33 -8.74
CA TYR A 126 6.92 4.92 -9.06
C TYR A 126 6.96 3.53 -9.68
N ARG A 127 7.92 3.37 -10.59
CA ARG A 127 8.30 2.06 -11.09
C ARG A 127 8.84 1.22 -9.94
N HIS A 128 8.22 0.07 -9.70
CA HIS A 128 8.55 -0.87 -8.62
C HIS A 128 8.64 -2.32 -9.10
N CYS A 129 8.59 -2.52 -10.42
CA CYS A 129 8.93 -3.75 -11.14
C CYS A 129 9.06 -3.43 -12.64
N GLU A 130 9.56 -4.40 -13.41
CA GLU A 130 9.69 -4.26 -14.87
C GLU A 130 8.33 -4.17 -15.56
N CYS A 131 7.33 -4.89 -15.03
CA CYS A 131 5.97 -5.02 -15.56
C CYS A 131 5.10 -3.76 -15.36
N TYR A 132 5.60 -2.68 -14.75
CA TYR A 132 4.83 -1.49 -14.39
C TYR A 132 5.39 -0.20 -15.00
N GLU A 133 4.58 0.48 -15.81
CA GLU A 133 4.89 1.76 -16.46
C GLU A 133 4.77 2.95 -15.48
N GLY A 134 5.59 2.92 -14.41
CA GLY A 134 5.67 4.00 -13.43
C GLY A 134 6.80 5.00 -13.74
N ILE A 135 6.79 6.14 -13.04
CA ILE A 135 7.87 7.12 -13.09
C ILE A 135 9.13 6.48 -12.51
N SER A 136 10.27 6.61 -13.20
CA SER A 136 11.56 6.19 -12.65
C SER A 136 11.97 7.10 -11.48
N GLN A 137 12.42 6.51 -10.38
CA GLN A 137 12.95 7.26 -9.25
C GLN A 137 14.28 7.97 -9.54
N ALA A 138 14.99 7.64 -10.62
CA ALA A 138 16.23 8.31 -11.01
C ALA A 138 16.06 9.83 -11.29
N VAL A 139 14.83 10.34 -11.27
CA VAL A 139 14.47 11.75 -11.53
C VAL A 139 14.04 12.47 -10.24
N PHE A 140 14.56 12.09 -9.07
CA PHE A 140 14.43 12.93 -7.87
C PHE A 140 15.25 14.21 -8.02
N SER A 141 14.72 15.16 -8.79
CA SER A 141 15.08 16.57 -8.63
C SER A 141 14.25 17.11 -7.46
N PRO A 142 14.86 17.58 -6.37
CA PRO A 142 14.16 18.17 -5.23
C PRO A 142 13.19 19.32 -5.61
N SER A 143 13.32 19.86 -6.82
CA SER A 143 12.59 21.02 -7.31
C SER A 143 11.12 20.78 -7.71
N ILE A 144 10.64 19.55 -7.90
CA ILE A 144 9.28 19.33 -8.46
C ILE A 144 8.17 19.37 -7.39
N TYR A 145 8.49 19.11 -6.12
CA TYR A 145 7.48 19.11 -5.03
C TYR A 145 7.78 20.12 -3.90
N GLY A 146 8.91 20.82 -3.98
CA GLY A 146 9.32 21.85 -3.01
C GLY A 146 8.73 23.23 -3.24
N GLN A 147 7.41 23.36 -3.38
CA GLN A 147 6.69 24.62 -3.14
C GLN A 147 5.33 24.33 -2.48
N HIS A 148 5.39 23.77 -1.28
CA HIS A 148 4.33 24.00 -0.30
C HIS A 148 4.60 25.37 0.34
N GLU A 149 4.14 26.44 -0.31
CA GLU A 149 3.93 27.71 0.39
C GLU A 149 2.87 27.48 1.46
N VAL A 150 3.33 27.46 2.70
CA VAL A 150 2.55 27.85 3.86
C VAL A 150 1.93 29.21 3.52
N GLN A 151 0.61 29.29 3.39
CA GLN A 151 -0.11 30.56 3.25
C GLN A 151 0.00 31.36 4.56
N GLY A 152 1.18 31.91 4.79
CA GLY A 152 1.43 33.04 5.66
C GLY A 152 1.15 34.29 4.85
N ARG A 153 0.01 34.93 5.13
CA ARG A 153 -0.42 36.19 4.55
C ARG A 153 0.58 37.29 4.94
N THR A 154 1.52 37.63 4.06
CA THR A 154 2.21 38.93 4.10
C THR A 154 2.41 39.44 2.68
N ASN A 155 1.80 40.59 2.43
CA ASN A 155 2.00 41.42 1.25
C ASN A 155 3.49 41.74 1.10
N MET A 156 4.09 41.49 -0.06
CA MET A 156 5.09 42.40 -0.65
C MET A 156 5.40 42.02 -2.10
N THR A 157 5.13 43.02 -2.94
CA THR A 157 5.53 43.32 -4.32
C THR A 157 6.78 42.66 -4.91
N ASP A 158 6.61 42.26 -6.18
CA ASP A 158 7.54 42.34 -7.33
C ASP A 158 9.02 42.01 -7.13
N HIS A 159 9.49 40.95 -7.83
CA HIS A 159 10.54 41.08 -8.84
C HIS A 159 10.54 39.88 -9.81
N LEU A 160 10.47 40.21 -11.10
CA LEU A 160 10.54 39.33 -12.26
C LEU A 160 11.90 38.61 -12.35
N TYR A 161 11.89 37.28 -12.42
CA TYR A 161 12.98 36.51 -13.01
C TYR A 161 12.42 35.34 -13.81
N THR A 162 12.64 35.34 -15.13
CA THR A 162 12.26 34.25 -16.04
C THR A 162 13.52 33.47 -16.45
N PRO A 163 13.59 32.16 -16.18
CA PRO A 163 14.56 31.30 -16.86
C PRO A 163 13.96 30.75 -18.17
N ARG A 164 14.71 30.96 -19.25
CA ARG A 164 14.49 30.43 -20.60
C ARG A 164 14.41 28.90 -20.64
N GLY A 165 13.33 28.41 -21.24
CA GLY A 165 13.31 27.40 -22.30
C GLY A 165 14.12 26.11 -22.12
N TYR A 166 13.43 25.04 -21.70
CA TYR A 166 13.73 23.68 -22.14
C TYR A 166 12.53 23.16 -22.95
N ARG A 167 12.62 23.25 -24.29
CA ARG A 167 11.66 22.66 -25.22
C ARG A 167 11.92 21.16 -25.27
N SER A 168 11.03 20.37 -24.66
CA SER A 168 10.97 18.93 -24.91
C SER A 168 10.13 18.69 -26.16
N ASN A 169 10.78 18.22 -27.23
CA ASN A 169 10.11 17.79 -28.46
C ASN A 169 9.56 16.37 -28.26
N TYR A 170 8.32 16.25 -27.80
CA TYR A 170 7.54 15.03 -27.96
C TYR A 170 6.42 15.31 -28.97
N THR A 171 6.60 14.81 -30.19
CA THR A 171 5.55 14.61 -31.17
C THR A 171 4.87 13.27 -30.90
N PRO A 172 3.56 13.19 -30.64
CA PRO A 172 2.86 11.93 -30.72
C PRO A 172 2.62 11.62 -32.20
N GLU A 173 3.38 10.68 -32.75
CA GLU A 173 3.03 10.07 -34.02
C GLU A 173 1.68 9.38 -33.88
N THR A 174 0.77 9.79 -34.74
CA THR A 174 -0.56 9.24 -34.91
C THR A 174 -0.44 7.95 -35.71
N SER A 175 -0.41 6.80 -35.05
CA SER A 175 -0.63 5.53 -35.73
C SER A 175 -2.13 5.39 -36.03
N ARG A 176 -2.47 5.66 -37.28
CA ARG A 176 -3.68 5.15 -37.93
C ARG A 176 -3.64 3.62 -37.83
N PHE A 177 -4.63 3.04 -37.16
CA PHE A 177 -4.98 1.65 -37.36
C PHE A 177 -6.38 1.61 -37.94
N ASP A 178 -6.45 0.95 -39.09
CA ASP A 178 -7.60 0.86 -39.94
C ASP A 178 -8.77 0.14 -39.28
N THR A 179 -9.94 0.66 -39.61
CA THR A 179 -11.27 0.12 -39.37
C THR A 179 -11.41 -1.30 -39.92
N VAL A 180 -11.84 -2.24 -39.06
CA VAL A 180 -12.54 -3.45 -39.51
C VAL A 180 -13.84 -3.56 -38.72
N ASP A 181 -14.94 -3.42 -39.45
CA ASP A 181 -16.32 -3.61 -39.01
C ASP A 181 -16.53 -5.02 -38.45
N HIS A 182 -17.02 -5.11 -37.22
CA HIS A 182 -17.76 -6.29 -36.74
C HIS A 182 -18.98 -5.85 -35.93
N ALA A 183 -20.06 -5.60 -36.65
CA ALA A 183 -21.40 -5.57 -36.10
C ALA A 183 -21.75 -6.97 -35.55
N ARG A 184 -21.99 -7.08 -34.24
CA ARG A 184 -22.87 -8.13 -33.72
C ARG A 184 -23.70 -7.60 -32.55
N ASN A 185 -24.97 -7.46 -32.90
CA ASN A 185 -26.15 -7.22 -32.09
C ASN A 185 -26.23 -8.28 -30.97
N ILE A 186 -26.19 -7.88 -29.69
CA ILE A 186 -26.65 -8.73 -28.59
C ILE A 186 -27.63 -7.93 -27.73
N GLU A 187 -28.81 -8.52 -27.69
CA GLU A 187 -30.08 -8.07 -27.20
C GLU A 187 -30.11 -7.99 -25.67
N ASN A 188 -30.74 -6.93 -25.16
CA ASN A 188 -31.13 -6.73 -23.77
C ASN A 188 -31.94 -7.92 -23.24
N LYS A 189 -31.59 -8.40 -22.04
CA LYS A 189 -32.57 -8.94 -21.07
C LYS A 189 -31.98 -8.92 -19.65
N GLN A 190 -32.39 -7.91 -18.88
CA GLN A 190 -32.33 -7.95 -17.42
C GLN A 190 -33.34 -8.97 -16.90
N PRO A 191 -33.01 -9.73 -15.84
CA PRO A 191 -34.02 -10.19 -14.91
C PRO A 191 -33.85 -9.59 -13.50
N ALA A 192 -34.96 -8.99 -13.07
CA ALA A 192 -35.52 -8.90 -11.73
C ALA A 192 -34.61 -9.10 -10.50
N ARG A 193 -34.51 -8.02 -9.72
CA ARG A 193 -34.25 -8.05 -8.28
C ARG A 193 -35.21 -9.03 -7.58
N GLN A 194 -34.66 -10.00 -6.87
CA GLN A 194 -35.35 -10.67 -5.78
C GLN A 194 -34.61 -10.39 -4.48
N SER A 195 -35.32 -9.72 -3.59
CA SER A 195 -35.02 -9.57 -2.17
C SER A 195 -35.24 -10.91 -1.45
N MET A 196 -34.25 -11.41 -0.73
CA MET A 196 -34.47 -12.31 0.39
C MET A 196 -33.51 -12.00 1.54
N ALA A 197 -34.13 -11.66 2.67
CA ALA A 197 -33.51 -11.64 3.97
C ALA A 197 -33.11 -13.06 4.38
N SER A 198 -31.94 -13.21 5.01
CA SER A 198 -31.56 -14.44 5.69
C SER A 198 -30.41 -14.18 6.68
N THR A 199 -30.82 -14.12 7.94
CA THR A 199 -30.20 -14.87 9.05
C THR A 199 -28.93 -14.31 9.70
N THR A 200 -29.11 -13.28 10.51
CA THR A 200 -28.29 -12.99 11.70
C THR A 200 -28.59 -14.01 12.79
N GLN A 201 -28.00 -15.21 12.74
CA GLN A 201 -28.01 -16.18 13.86
C GLN A 201 -26.65 -16.36 14.54
N HIS A 202 -25.57 -15.84 13.93
CA HIS A 202 -24.22 -16.09 14.43
C HIS A 202 -23.76 -15.11 15.53
N ASP A 203 -24.40 -13.94 15.66
CA ASP A 203 -23.97 -12.89 16.59
C ASP A 203 -24.52 -13.06 18.02
N GLU A 204 -25.68 -13.71 18.19
CA GLU A 204 -26.24 -13.94 19.53
C GLU A 204 -25.39 -14.92 20.37
N TYR A 205 -24.74 -15.89 19.71
CA TYR A 205 -23.94 -16.89 20.41
C TYR A 205 -22.62 -16.35 20.94
N LEU A 206 -22.07 -15.30 20.31
CA LEU A 206 -20.85 -14.65 20.77
C LEU A 206 -21.12 -13.82 22.02
N PHE A 207 -22.26 -13.12 22.07
CA PHE A 207 -22.64 -12.30 23.22
C PHE A 207 -22.93 -13.16 24.45
N ALA A 208 -23.62 -14.29 24.29
CA ALA A 208 -23.89 -15.23 25.38
C ALA A 208 -22.61 -15.83 25.98
N LYS A 209 -21.61 -16.16 25.14
CA LYS A 209 -20.30 -16.68 25.60
C LYS A 209 -19.50 -15.64 26.39
N ILE A 210 -19.49 -14.39 25.94
CA ILE A 210 -18.81 -13.29 26.63
C ILE A 210 -19.47 -13.06 28.00
N LEU A 211 -20.80 -13.05 28.07
CA LEU A 211 -21.53 -12.85 29.32
C LEU A 211 -21.26 -13.97 30.33
N LEU A 212 -21.26 -15.24 29.90
CA LEU A 212 -20.94 -16.39 30.76
C LEU A 212 -19.51 -16.34 31.30
N PHE A 213 -18.55 -15.92 30.49
CA PHE A 213 -17.16 -15.80 30.91
C PHE A 213 -16.97 -14.70 31.97
N LEU A 214 -17.65 -13.56 31.81
CA LEU A 214 -17.60 -12.47 32.78
C LEU A 214 -18.25 -12.87 34.12
N LEU A 215 -19.38 -13.58 34.08
CA LEU A 215 -20.02 -14.10 35.29
C LEU A 215 -19.14 -15.12 36.03
N PHE A 216 -18.39 -15.96 35.29
CA PHE A 216 -17.46 -16.91 35.89
C PHE A 216 -16.31 -16.22 36.63
N ILE A 217 -15.71 -15.19 36.01
CA ILE A 217 -14.65 -14.39 36.66
C ILE A 217 -15.20 -13.71 37.92
N PHE A 218 -16.41 -13.15 37.85
CA PHE A 218 -17.05 -12.51 38.99
C PHE A 218 -17.30 -13.50 40.15
N PHE A 219 -17.72 -14.73 39.84
CA PHE A 219 -17.87 -15.79 40.84
C PHE A 219 -16.54 -16.16 41.51
N LEU A 220 -15.45 -16.25 40.75
CA LEU A 220 -14.12 -16.52 41.31
C LEU A 220 -13.62 -15.38 42.22
N ALA A 221 -14.02 -14.14 41.95
CA ALA A 221 -13.66 -12.99 42.78
C ALA A 221 -14.45 -12.93 44.10
N ILE A 222 -15.72 -13.35 44.11
CA ILE A 222 -16.58 -13.29 45.31
C ILE A 222 -16.33 -14.45 46.27
N PHE A 223 -15.95 -15.62 45.76
CA PHE A 223 -15.71 -16.81 46.58
C PHE A 223 -14.23 -17.19 46.56
N PRO A 224 -13.35 -16.46 47.27
CA PRO A 224 -11.99 -16.93 47.48
C PRO A 224 -12.08 -18.27 48.22
N LYS A 225 -11.46 -19.31 47.64
CA LYS A 225 -11.37 -20.63 48.25
C LYS A 225 -10.79 -20.44 49.66
N LYS A 226 -11.60 -20.72 50.68
CA LYS A 226 -11.09 -20.88 52.05
C LYS A 226 -10.20 -22.12 52.02
N ALA A 227 -8.89 -21.89 52.17
CA ALA A 227 -7.90 -22.92 52.40
C ALA A 227 -8.05 -23.52 53.80
#